data_AF-A0A7W9M0Q8-F1
#
_entry.id   AF-A0A7W9M0Q8-F1
#
_cell.length_a   1.000
_cell.length_b   1.000
_cell.length_c   1.000
_cell.angle_alpha   90.00
_cell.angle_beta   90.00
_cell.angle_gamma   90.00
#
_symmetry.space_group_name_H-M   'P 1'
#
loop_
_entity.id
_entity.type
_entity.pdbx_description
1 polymer ?
#
loop_
_entity_poly.entity_id
_entity_poly.type
_entity_poly.pdbx_seq_one_letter_code
_entity_poly.pdbx_strand_id
1 'polypeptide(L)'
;MYFVYRSHYEGPLSKLVRRLPDETALAWFRRGWGCEDPRRWVEDELGVDVYGLNSIFQKARDLNLPRPESDEQLRILLHEHLYVEGGSDYIRLGEHGLRVRTDDDEVELAYFFLHDDIVRTAPDRLAYLVHEDWPLPDRAGPPRPFTPDVSTTLSGLSGDDDATTYGVFLTFYDGESLACSQPTAFPGVALPALARHLRTADAGEEWAPELRVLRALIAPDEDTLGPTLDRCNRWPGFNLNAGPWADLPDEHVAAHRRAVEIIEAGEYTDHRRPQDSLLQVGDHLAQLAMHCGDSFGYQQWYLFDTTWAATQPDLARSLLRYANHWDPLDE
;
A
#
# COMPACT_ATOMS: atom_id res chain seq x y z
N MET A 1 -12.61 16.36 8.76
CA MET A 1 -12.61 14.91 8.48
C MET A 1 -11.63 14.59 7.34
N TYR A 2 -11.00 13.42 7.36
CA TYR A 2 -10.19 12.91 6.25
C TYR A 2 -11.03 11.98 5.37
N PHE A 3 -10.91 12.14 4.05
CA PHE A 3 -11.25 11.11 3.08
C PHE A 3 -9.96 10.46 2.60
N VAL A 4 -9.92 9.14 2.56
CA VAL A 4 -8.81 8.38 1.96
C VAL A 4 -9.39 7.37 0.98
N TYR A 5 -8.87 7.33 -0.24
CA TYR A 5 -9.18 6.29 -1.23
C TYR A 5 -7.91 5.51 -1.53
N ARG A 6 -7.84 4.28 -1.03
CA ARG A 6 -6.78 3.31 -1.31
C ARG A 6 -7.10 2.61 -2.63
N SER A 7 -6.36 3.00 -3.66
CA SER A 7 -6.57 2.60 -5.04
C SER A 7 -5.26 2.75 -5.79
N HIS A 8 -4.87 1.74 -6.58
CA HIS A 8 -3.59 1.73 -7.30
C HIS A 8 -3.51 2.80 -8.39
N TYR A 9 -4.66 3.32 -8.81
CA TYR A 9 -4.78 4.40 -9.77
C TYR A 9 -4.35 5.76 -9.20
N GLU A 10 -4.31 5.88 -7.87
CA GLU A 10 -4.13 7.15 -7.17
C GLU A 10 -2.66 7.45 -6.85
N GLY A 11 -1.86 7.57 -7.91
CA GLY A 11 -0.50 8.07 -7.86
C GLY A 11 0.51 7.16 -7.14
N PRO A 12 1.73 7.68 -6.85
CA PRO A 12 2.85 6.87 -6.38
C PRO A 12 2.65 6.17 -5.03
N LEU A 13 1.70 6.64 -4.20
CA LEU A 13 1.37 6.01 -2.92
C LEU A 13 0.20 5.02 -3.01
N SER A 14 -0.38 4.82 -4.20
CA SER A 14 -1.61 4.05 -4.42
C SER A 14 -2.74 4.42 -3.47
N LYS A 15 -2.84 5.73 -3.19
CA LYS A 15 -3.91 6.30 -2.40
C LYS A 15 -4.06 7.80 -2.64
N LEU A 16 -5.30 8.25 -2.61
CA LEU A 16 -5.67 9.66 -2.51
C LEU A 16 -6.02 9.99 -1.06
N VAL A 17 -5.55 11.12 -0.56
CA VAL A 17 -5.97 11.68 0.72
C VAL A 17 -6.55 13.07 0.49
N ARG A 18 -7.69 13.36 1.10
CA ARG A 18 -8.34 14.68 1.00
C ARG A 18 -8.92 15.11 2.34
N ARG A 19 -8.74 16.39 2.66
CA ARG A 19 -9.44 17.04 3.77
C ARG A 19 -10.83 17.46 3.34
N LEU A 20 -11.84 17.00 4.08
CA LEU A 20 -13.22 17.39 3.90
C LEU A 20 -13.63 18.40 4.98
N PRO A 21 -14.47 19.39 4.64
CA PRO A 21 -14.90 20.43 5.58
C PRO A 21 -15.89 19.90 6.64
N ASP A 22 -16.49 18.74 6.42
CA ASP A 22 -17.43 18.11 7.35
C ASP A 22 -16.71 17.52 8.56
N GLU A 23 -17.42 17.54 9.70
CA GLU A 23 -16.93 16.93 10.94
C GLU A 23 -17.16 15.42 10.97
N THR A 24 -18.23 14.93 10.33
CA THR A 24 -18.62 13.52 10.36
C THR A 24 -19.02 12.98 8.98
N ALA A 25 -18.98 11.65 8.82
CA ALA A 25 -19.45 10.99 7.60
C ALA A 25 -20.93 11.32 7.35
N LEU A 26 -21.77 11.29 8.39
CA LEU A 26 -23.19 11.67 8.30
C LEU A 26 -23.39 13.08 7.75
N ALA A 27 -22.62 14.07 8.22
CA ALA A 27 -22.73 15.42 7.70
C ALA A 27 -22.42 15.50 6.20
N TRP A 28 -21.39 14.79 5.75
CA TRP A 28 -21.02 14.71 4.33
C TRP A 28 -22.11 14.05 3.47
N PHE A 29 -22.62 12.88 3.86
CA PHE A 29 -23.72 12.21 3.14
C PHE A 29 -24.99 13.06 3.12
N ARG A 30 -25.32 13.77 4.22
CA ARG A 30 -26.48 14.67 4.27
C ARG A 30 -26.35 15.87 3.33
N ARG A 31 -25.13 16.35 3.08
CA ARG A 31 -24.88 17.46 2.15
C ARG A 31 -25.11 17.04 0.69
N GLY A 32 -24.67 15.83 0.32
CA GLY A 32 -24.89 15.27 -1.01
C GLY A 32 -26.30 14.73 -1.26
N TRP A 33 -27.12 14.62 -0.21
CA TRP A 33 -28.43 13.99 -0.32
C TRP A 33 -29.36 14.78 -1.24
N GLY A 34 -29.86 14.15 -2.29
CA GLY A 34 -30.73 14.78 -3.29
C GLY A 34 -29.98 15.64 -4.31
N CYS A 35 -28.66 15.47 -4.47
CA CYS A 35 -27.93 16.06 -5.59
C CYS A 35 -28.53 15.63 -6.95
N GLU A 36 -28.44 16.52 -7.94
CA GLU A 36 -28.98 16.26 -9.28
C GLU A 36 -28.16 15.21 -10.04
N ASP A 37 -26.84 15.23 -9.88
CA ASP A 37 -25.90 14.31 -10.51
C ASP A 37 -25.02 13.63 -9.44
N PRO A 38 -25.42 12.44 -8.95
CA PRO A 38 -24.68 11.68 -7.96
C PRO A 38 -23.21 11.42 -8.29
N ARG A 39 -22.91 11.05 -9.54
CA ARG A 39 -21.54 10.71 -9.94
C ARG A 39 -20.67 11.96 -9.88
N ARG A 40 -21.13 13.03 -10.54
CA ARG A 40 -20.41 14.29 -10.57
C ARG A 40 -20.27 14.90 -9.17
N TRP A 41 -21.28 14.80 -8.32
CA TRP A 41 -21.19 15.29 -6.94
C TRP A 41 -20.07 14.61 -6.15
N VAL A 42 -19.94 13.28 -6.25
CA VAL A 42 -18.84 12.54 -5.61
C VAL A 42 -17.49 12.97 -6.19
N GLU A 43 -17.37 13.01 -7.52
CA GLU A 43 -16.13 13.37 -8.21
C GLU A 43 -15.66 14.80 -7.90
N ASP A 44 -16.57 15.79 -7.92
CA ASP A 44 -16.22 17.19 -7.61
C ASP A 44 -15.79 17.34 -6.13
N GLU A 45 -16.48 16.64 -5.20
CA GLU A 45 -16.21 16.72 -3.76
C GLU A 45 -14.96 15.96 -3.33
N LEU A 46 -14.66 14.81 -3.95
CA LEU A 46 -13.54 13.94 -3.56
C LEU A 46 -12.32 14.12 -4.49
N GLY A 47 -12.54 14.60 -5.71
CA GLY A 47 -11.52 14.91 -6.71
C GLY A 47 -11.26 13.78 -7.69
N VAL A 48 -11.90 12.63 -7.47
CA VAL A 48 -11.78 11.41 -8.26
C VAL A 48 -13.11 10.65 -8.22
N ASP A 49 -13.32 9.79 -9.21
CA ASP A 49 -14.41 8.82 -9.18
C ASP A 49 -14.09 7.73 -8.16
N VAL A 50 -15.00 7.48 -7.23
CA VAL A 50 -14.82 6.48 -6.18
C VAL A 50 -15.78 5.34 -6.45
N TYR A 51 -15.21 4.17 -6.76
CA TYR A 51 -15.98 3.01 -7.20
C TYR A 51 -17.16 2.70 -6.26
N GLY A 52 -18.36 2.60 -6.84
CA GLY A 52 -19.60 2.30 -6.14
C GLY A 52 -20.17 3.40 -5.24
N LEU A 53 -19.38 4.40 -4.81
CA LEU A 53 -19.80 5.35 -3.78
C LEU A 53 -20.98 6.24 -4.19
N ASN A 54 -21.09 6.56 -5.48
CA ASN A 54 -22.21 7.36 -5.99
C ASN A 54 -23.56 6.61 -5.95
N SER A 55 -23.57 5.28 -5.81
CA SER A 55 -24.79 4.47 -5.90
C SER A 55 -25.81 4.79 -4.81
N ILE A 56 -25.36 5.13 -3.60
CA ILE A 56 -26.23 5.48 -2.47
C ILE A 56 -27.05 6.74 -2.77
N PHE A 57 -26.44 7.75 -3.38
CA PHE A 57 -27.11 8.98 -3.79
C PHE A 57 -28.03 8.74 -4.98
N GLN A 58 -27.60 7.88 -5.93
CA GLN A 58 -28.44 7.44 -7.04
C GLN A 58 -29.72 6.73 -6.53
N LYS A 59 -29.59 5.78 -5.60
CA LYS A 59 -30.73 5.10 -4.97
C LYS A 59 -31.59 6.03 -4.13
N ALA A 60 -30.98 6.98 -3.42
CA ALA A 60 -31.71 8.01 -2.68
C ALA A 60 -32.64 8.81 -3.58
N ARG A 61 -32.17 9.18 -4.78
CA ARG A 61 -32.97 9.87 -5.78
C ARG A 61 -34.04 8.96 -6.39
N ASP A 62 -33.65 7.78 -6.87
CA ASP A 62 -34.52 6.88 -7.63
C ASP A 62 -35.68 6.34 -6.78
N LEU A 63 -35.43 6.11 -5.49
CA LEU A 63 -36.41 5.56 -4.54
C LEU A 63 -36.99 6.63 -3.61
N ASN A 64 -36.60 7.90 -3.77
CA ASN A 64 -37.00 9.01 -2.90
C ASN A 64 -36.77 8.70 -1.41
N LEU A 65 -35.57 8.20 -1.08
CA LEU A 65 -35.22 7.78 0.28
C LEU A 65 -35.10 8.99 1.21
N PRO A 66 -35.52 8.85 2.48
CA PRO A 66 -35.36 9.92 3.45
C PRO A 66 -33.87 10.20 3.68
N ARG A 67 -33.53 11.48 3.82
CA ARG A 67 -32.19 11.88 4.23
C ARG A 67 -31.91 11.35 5.64
N PRO A 68 -30.78 10.67 5.89
CA PRO A 68 -30.47 10.15 7.22
C PRO A 68 -30.33 11.28 8.23
N GLU A 69 -30.91 11.08 9.41
CA GLU A 69 -30.85 12.02 10.54
C GLU A 69 -29.87 11.55 11.63
N SER A 70 -29.45 10.28 11.61
CA SER A 70 -28.51 9.68 12.54
C SER A 70 -27.56 8.70 11.85
N ASP A 71 -26.45 8.35 12.52
CA ASP A 71 -25.50 7.34 12.02
C ASP A 71 -26.16 5.96 11.90
N GLU A 72 -27.13 5.65 12.75
CA GLU A 72 -27.94 4.43 12.66
C GLU A 72 -28.71 4.37 11.34
N GLN A 73 -29.41 5.46 10.99
CA GLN A 73 -30.15 5.53 9.73
C GLN A 73 -29.21 5.51 8.53
N LEU A 74 -28.08 6.23 8.60
CA LEU A 74 -27.10 6.20 7.53
C LEU A 74 -26.55 4.78 7.33
N ARG A 75 -26.19 4.08 8.40
CA ARG A 75 -25.68 2.70 8.32
C ARG A 75 -26.68 1.77 7.63
N ILE A 76 -27.96 1.83 8.02
CA ILE A 76 -29.01 1.03 7.37
C ILE A 76 -29.05 1.34 5.87
N LEU A 77 -29.10 2.62 5.50
CA LEU A 77 -29.15 3.04 4.10
C LEU A 77 -27.90 2.61 3.31
N LEU A 78 -26.70 2.68 3.91
CA LEU A 78 -25.47 2.22 3.29
C LEU A 78 -25.54 0.71 3.02
N HIS A 79 -25.89 -0.11 4.00
CA HIS A 79 -25.99 -1.56 3.79
C HIS A 79 -27.06 -1.96 2.77
N GLU A 80 -28.16 -1.20 2.66
CA GLU A 80 -29.25 -1.51 1.72
C GLU A 80 -28.99 -1.02 0.29
N HIS A 81 -28.19 0.04 0.11
CA HIS A 81 -28.17 0.79 -1.15
C HIS A 81 -26.78 1.23 -1.66
N LEU A 82 -25.74 1.13 -0.84
CA LEU A 82 -24.37 1.32 -1.31
C LEU A 82 -23.94 0.06 -2.08
N TYR A 83 -23.42 0.29 -3.28
CA TYR A 83 -22.86 -0.76 -4.12
C TYR A 83 -21.43 -1.02 -3.67
N VAL A 84 -21.17 -2.26 -3.30
CA VAL A 84 -19.89 -2.74 -2.81
C VAL A 84 -19.72 -4.18 -3.28
N GLU A 85 -18.62 -4.48 -3.96
CA GLU A 85 -18.27 -5.85 -4.31
C GLU A 85 -17.86 -6.63 -3.04
N GLY A 86 -18.31 -7.87 -2.93
CA GLY A 86 -18.08 -8.71 -1.74
C GLY A 86 -19.09 -8.55 -0.59
N GLY A 87 -20.07 -7.64 -0.70
CA GLY A 87 -21.26 -7.61 0.13
C GLY A 87 -21.24 -6.68 1.34
N SER A 88 -22.30 -6.73 2.15
CA SER A 88 -22.58 -5.74 3.21
C SER A 88 -21.58 -5.74 4.37
N ASP A 89 -20.87 -6.85 4.59
CA ASP A 89 -19.90 -7.01 5.69
C ASP A 89 -18.65 -6.14 5.51
N TYR A 90 -18.45 -5.60 4.31
CA TYR A 90 -17.36 -4.70 3.98
C TYR A 90 -17.66 -3.23 4.22
N ILE A 91 -18.87 -2.91 4.71
CA ILE A 91 -19.25 -1.55 5.11
C ILE A 91 -19.19 -1.46 6.63
N ARG A 92 -18.33 -0.60 7.16
CA ARG A 92 -18.19 -0.37 8.61
C ARG A 92 -18.41 1.10 8.92
N LEU A 93 -19.58 1.44 9.45
CA LEU A 93 -19.87 2.77 10.01
C LEU A 93 -19.92 2.69 11.54
N GLY A 94 -19.00 3.39 12.22
CA GLY A 94 -18.91 3.43 13.68
C GLY A 94 -18.36 4.74 14.21
N GLU A 95 -17.90 4.74 15.47
CA GLU A 95 -17.37 5.92 16.18
C GLU A 95 -16.24 6.64 15.42
N HIS A 96 -15.42 5.87 14.70
CA HIS A 96 -14.25 6.36 13.97
C HIS A 96 -14.54 6.82 12.54
N GLY A 97 -15.81 6.71 12.10
CA GLY A 97 -16.26 7.07 10.76
C GLY A 97 -16.63 5.88 9.89
N LEU A 98 -16.65 6.09 8.57
CA LEU A 98 -17.01 5.08 7.56
C LEU A 98 -15.75 4.45 6.97
N ARG A 99 -15.73 3.12 6.83
CA ARG A 99 -14.67 2.36 6.19
C ARG A 99 -15.31 1.34 5.27
N VAL A 100 -14.90 1.30 4.02
CA VAL A 100 -15.48 0.41 3.01
C VAL A 100 -14.35 -0.30 2.26
N ARG A 101 -14.46 -1.62 2.12
CA ARG A 101 -13.68 -2.43 1.18
C ARG A 101 -14.56 -2.80 -0.01
N THR A 102 -14.03 -2.74 -1.22
CA THR A 102 -14.70 -3.19 -2.45
C THR A 102 -13.64 -3.76 -3.38
N ASP A 103 -14.06 -4.17 -4.56
CA ASP A 103 -13.26 -4.53 -5.73
C ASP A 103 -13.89 -3.79 -6.93
N ASP A 104 -13.13 -3.50 -7.97
CA ASP A 104 -13.62 -2.95 -9.25
C ASP A 104 -13.65 -3.96 -10.40
N ASP A 105 -13.64 -5.26 -10.06
CA ASP A 105 -13.51 -6.44 -10.94
C ASP A 105 -12.07 -6.75 -11.36
N GLU A 106 -11.12 -5.84 -11.17
CA GLU A 106 -9.71 -6.02 -11.53
C GLU A 106 -8.81 -6.01 -10.29
N VAL A 107 -9.08 -5.13 -9.31
CA VAL A 107 -8.31 -5.02 -8.07
C VAL A 107 -9.16 -4.63 -6.87
N GLU A 108 -8.75 -5.12 -5.70
CA GLU A 108 -9.34 -4.66 -4.44
C GLU A 108 -9.09 -3.16 -4.18
N LEU A 109 -10.07 -2.50 -3.60
CA LEU A 109 -10.07 -1.07 -3.27
C LEU A 109 -10.62 -0.85 -1.85
N ALA A 110 -10.22 0.25 -1.22
CA ALA A 110 -10.85 0.66 0.02
C ALA A 110 -10.98 2.17 0.13
N TYR A 111 -12.04 2.67 0.75
CA TYR A 111 -12.15 4.08 1.07
C TYR A 111 -12.64 4.33 2.49
N PHE A 112 -12.20 5.46 3.04
CA PHE A 112 -12.33 5.80 4.44
C PHE A 112 -12.81 7.24 4.57
N PHE A 113 -13.83 7.46 5.39
CA PHE A 113 -14.17 8.76 5.95
C PHE A 113 -13.79 8.73 7.42
N LEU A 114 -12.62 9.24 7.77
CA LEU A 114 -12.03 9.18 9.11
C LEU A 114 -12.24 10.50 9.83
N HIS A 115 -12.85 10.44 11.01
CA HIS A 115 -12.99 11.61 11.88
C HIS A 115 -11.62 12.15 12.32
N ASP A 116 -11.54 13.44 12.62
CA ASP A 116 -10.26 14.09 12.95
C ASP A 116 -9.67 13.63 14.28
N ASP A 117 -10.54 13.20 15.21
CA ASP A 117 -10.16 12.68 16.51
C ASP A 117 -9.41 11.36 16.38
N ILE A 118 -9.91 10.39 15.60
CA ILE A 118 -9.25 9.09 15.47
C ILE A 118 -7.89 9.21 14.80
N VAL A 119 -7.74 10.06 13.77
CA VAL A 119 -6.45 10.31 13.13
C VAL A 119 -5.44 10.91 14.12
N ARG A 120 -5.90 11.75 15.05
CA ARG A 120 -5.06 12.35 16.10
C ARG A 120 -4.72 11.35 17.22
N THR A 121 -5.63 10.44 17.58
CA THR A 121 -5.45 9.54 18.73
C THR A 121 -4.87 8.18 18.39
N ALA A 122 -4.87 7.78 17.12
CA ALA A 122 -4.29 6.53 16.64
C ALA A 122 -3.25 6.73 15.51
N PRO A 123 -2.23 7.59 15.69
CA PRO A 123 -1.24 7.85 14.66
C PRO A 123 -0.41 6.60 14.33
N ASP A 124 -0.18 5.72 15.31
CA ASP A 124 0.47 4.41 15.15
C ASP A 124 -0.27 3.47 14.19
N ARG A 125 -1.56 3.73 13.93
CA ARG A 125 -2.38 2.96 12.98
C ARG A 125 -2.58 3.70 11.67
N LEU A 126 -2.71 5.02 11.71
CA LEU A 126 -3.21 5.81 10.58
C LEU A 126 -2.17 6.70 9.90
N ALA A 127 -0.99 6.94 10.49
CA ALA A 127 -0.02 7.89 9.98
C ALA A 127 0.37 7.65 8.50
N TYR A 128 0.54 6.39 8.07
CA TYR A 128 0.79 6.08 6.66
C TYR A 128 -0.47 6.19 5.80
N LEU A 129 -1.63 5.78 6.31
CA LEU A 129 -2.90 5.86 5.57
C LEU A 129 -3.27 7.30 5.19
N VAL A 130 -3.04 8.26 6.10
CA VAL A 130 -3.32 9.70 5.85
C VAL A 130 -2.11 10.47 5.33
N HIS A 131 -1.00 9.81 5.01
CA HIS A 131 0.17 10.46 4.43
C HIS A 131 -0.07 10.79 2.96
N GLU A 132 0.05 12.07 2.58
CA GLU A 132 -0.36 12.56 1.25
C GLU A 132 0.80 12.60 0.24
N ASP A 133 2.03 12.78 0.73
CA ASP A 133 3.16 13.14 -0.12
C ASP A 133 4.14 11.98 -0.33
N TRP A 134 4.59 11.78 -1.57
CA TRP A 134 5.84 11.07 -1.82
C TRP A 134 6.99 12.09 -1.82
N PRO A 135 8.16 11.78 -1.26
CA PRO A 135 8.58 10.56 -0.57
C PRO A 135 8.25 10.55 0.94
N LEU A 136 8.29 9.37 1.58
CA LEU A 136 8.25 9.29 3.05
C LEU A 136 9.46 10.04 3.67
N PRO A 137 9.34 10.59 4.89
CA PRO A 137 10.42 11.33 5.54
C PRO A 137 11.68 10.48 5.78
N ASP A 138 12.79 10.88 5.18
CA ASP A 138 14.09 10.18 5.26
C ASP A 138 14.98 10.72 6.39
N ARG A 139 14.38 11.02 7.54
CA ARG A 139 15.12 11.49 8.72
C ARG A 139 15.29 10.35 9.70
N ALA A 140 16.54 10.07 10.04
CA ALA A 140 16.92 9.13 11.08
C ALA A 140 17.70 9.83 12.20
N GLY A 141 17.31 9.54 13.45
CA GLY A 141 18.02 9.93 14.66
C GLY A 141 19.08 8.89 15.06
N PRO A 142 19.59 8.95 16.29
CA PRO A 142 20.50 7.91 16.78
C PRO A 142 19.79 6.54 16.86
N PRO A 143 20.53 5.43 16.68
CA PRO A 143 19.99 4.08 16.80
C PRO A 143 19.25 3.89 18.12
N ARG A 144 18.02 3.40 18.04
CA ARG A 144 17.14 3.09 19.17
C ARG A 144 16.34 1.83 18.88
N PRO A 145 15.91 1.09 19.92
CA PRO A 145 15.04 -0.06 19.74
C PRO A 145 13.70 0.36 19.11
N PHE A 146 13.21 -0.48 18.21
CA PHE A 146 11.86 -0.45 17.70
C PHE A 146 11.27 -1.85 17.78
N THR A 147 9.98 -1.95 18.07
CA THR A 147 9.27 -3.23 18.11
C THR A 147 7.98 -3.07 17.32
N PRO A 148 7.76 -3.90 16.28
CA PRO A 148 6.51 -3.91 15.54
C PRO A 148 5.38 -4.42 16.45
N ASP A 149 4.19 -3.88 16.25
CA ASP A 149 2.96 -4.25 16.94
C ASP A 149 2.08 -5.19 16.11
N VAL A 150 2.58 -5.60 14.95
CA VAL A 150 1.98 -6.57 14.04
C VAL A 150 2.98 -7.68 13.74
N SER A 151 2.48 -8.84 13.34
CA SER A 151 3.32 -9.98 12.99
C SER A 151 4.19 -9.67 11.78
N THR A 152 5.44 -10.14 11.79
CA THR A 152 6.36 -10.08 10.64
C THR A 152 6.88 -11.47 10.29
N THR A 153 7.07 -11.75 9.02
CA THR A 153 7.73 -12.97 8.55
C THR A 153 9.23 -12.82 8.68
N LEU A 154 9.88 -13.72 9.42
CA LEU A 154 11.34 -13.72 9.52
C LEU A 154 11.93 -14.26 8.21
N SER A 155 12.91 -13.55 7.64
CA SER A 155 13.61 -14.01 6.44
C SER A 155 15.10 -14.13 6.68
N GLY A 156 15.64 -15.30 6.29
CA GLY A 156 17.05 -15.62 6.42
C GLY A 156 17.51 -15.90 7.86
N LEU A 157 18.81 -16.17 7.99
CA LEU A 157 19.47 -16.25 9.30
C LEU A 157 19.67 -14.84 9.86
N SER A 158 19.63 -14.70 11.18
CA SER A 158 19.97 -13.43 11.81
C SER A 158 21.41 -13.02 11.49
N GLY A 159 21.61 -11.74 11.18
CA GLY A 159 22.95 -11.16 11.06
C GLY A 159 23.57 -10.83 12.42
N ASP A 160 24.72 -10.17 12.39
CA ASP A 160 25.53 -9.85 13.58
C ASP A 160 25.27 -8.43 14.15
N ASP A 161 24.38 -7.65 13.53
CA ASP A 161 24.04 -6.29 13.97
C ASP A 161 22.97 -6.31 15.10
N ASP A 162 22.81 -5.18 15.81
CA ASP A 162 21.69 -4.97 16.73
C ASP A 162 20.45 -4.40 16.00
N ALA A 163 20.61 -3.98 14.74
CA ALA A 163 19.54 -3.47 13.90
C ALA A 163 18.68 -4.57 13.26
N THR A 164 17.42 -4.28 12.99
CA THR A 164 16.55 -5.12 12.13
C THR A 164 16.07 -4.30 10.95
N THR A 165 16.18 -4.84 9.74
CA THR A 165 15.55 -4.25 8.55
C THR A 165 14.19 -4.88 8.32
N TYR A 166 13.19 -4.06 8.03
CA TYR A 166 11.86 -4.46 7.65
C TYR A 166 11.64 -4.20 6.16
N GLY A 167 10.98 -5.13 5.48
CA GLY A 167 10.51 -4.98 4.11
C GLY A 167 9.00 -5.02 4.04
N VAL A 168 8.41 -4.02 3.40
CA VAL A 168 6.98 -3.90 3.14
C VAL A 168 6.78 -3.85 1.63
N PHE A 169 6.17 -4.89 1.07
CA PHE A 169 5.94 -5.04 -0.37
C PHE A 169 4.45 -4.93 -0.67
N LEU A 170 4.00 -3.74 -1.05
CA LEU A 170 2.59 -3.49 -1.43
C LEU A 170 2.39 -3.86 -2.92
N THR A 171 2.70 -5.11 -3.24
CA THR A 171 2.54 -5.71 -4.57
C THR A 171 1.14 -6.31 -4.67
N PHE A 172 0.51 -6.18 -5.83
CA PHE A 172 -0.79 -6.78 -6.13
C PHE A 172 -0.62 -8.12 -6.88
N TYR A 173 -1.53 -9.06 -6.65
CA TYR A 173 -1.50 -10.44 -7.13
C TYR A 173 -2.89 -10.94 -7.51
N ASP A 174 -3.09 -11.34 -8.76
CA ASP A 174 -4.37 -11.92 -9.25
C ASP A 174 -5.65 -11.20 -8.75
N GLY A 175 -5.66 -9.86 -8.74
CA GLY A 175 -6.73 -9.00 -8.24
C GLY A 175 -6.70 -8.71 -6.73
N GLU A 176 -6.00 -9.52 -5.95
CA GLU A 176 -5.68 -9.22 -4.56
C GLU A 176 -4.69 -8.07 -4.49
N SER A 177 -5.03 -7.03 -3.73
CA SER A 177 -4.30 -5.78 -3.76
C SER A 177 -4.19 -5.12 -2.37
N LEU A 178 -5.03 -5.56 -1.42
CA LEU A 178 -5.07 -5.06 -0.06
C LEU A 178 -4.54 -6.12 0.91
N ALA A 179 -3.38 -5.85 1.48
CA ALA A 179 -2.77 -6.67 2.52
C ALA A 179 -2.41 -8.11 2.11
N CYS A 180 -1.91 -8.26 0.87
CA CYS A 180 -1.54 -9.55 0.29
C CYS A 180 -0.22 -10.11 0.84
N SER A 181 0.66 -9.27 1.38
CA SER A 181 1.96 -9.68 1.87
C SER A 181 2.19 -9.22 3.30
N GLN A 182 2.57 -10.18 4.14
CA GLN A 182 3.02 -9.89 5.49
C GLN A 182 4.39 -9.19 5.42
N PRO A 183 4.62 -8.13 6.22
CA PRO A 183 5.94 -7.50 6.29
C PRO A 183 7.03 -8.50 6.65
N THR A 184 8.16 -8.40 5.96
CA THR A 184 9.34 -9.23 6.22
C THR A 184 10.26 -8.54 7.21
N ALA A 185 10.91 -9.29 8.09
CA ALA A 185 11.96 -8.81 8.97
C ALA A 185 13.27 -9.58 8.72
N PHE A 186 14.38 -8.84 8.73
CA PHE A 186 15.75 -9.34 8.64
C PHE A 186 16.49 -8.98 9.95
N PRO A 187 16.40 -9.83 10.99
CA PRO A 187 17.01 -9.55 12.28
C PRO A 187 18.53 -9.50 12.18
N GLY A 188 19.15 -8.55 12.86
CA GLY A 188 20.61 -8.37 12.86
C GLY A 188 21.19 -7.86 11.54
N VAL A 189 20.37 -7.25 10.69
CA VAL A 189 20.77 -6.69 9.39
C VAL A 189 20.32 -5.24 9.33
N ALA A 190 21.27 -4.29 9.39
CA ALA A 190 21.00 -2.89 9.09
C ALA A 190 20.75 -2.69 7.57
N LEU A 191 19.99 -1.65 7.20
CA LEU A 191 19.61 -1.43 5.80
C LEU A 191 20.82 -1.34 4.85
N PRO A 192 21.94 -0.66 5.19
CA PRO A 192 23.12 -0.62 4.33
C PRO A 192 23.79 -1.98 4.10
N ALA A 193 23.53 -2.98 4.96
CA ALA A 193 24.06 -4.32 4.83
C ALA A 193 23.10 -5.29 4.10
N LEU A 194 21.85 -4.86 3.84
CA LEU A 194 20.80 -5.74 3.32
C LEU A 194 21.17 -6.36 1.97
N ALA A 195 21.74 -5.59 1.03
CA ALA A 195 22.11 -6.12 -0.29
C ALA A 195 23.11 -7.28 -0.18
N ARG A 196 24.16 -7.10 0.63
CA ARG A 196 25.13 -8.17 0.89
C ARG A 196 24.48 -9.39 1.54
N HIS A 197 23.61 -9.16 2.53
CA HIS A 197 22.89 -10.22 3.23
C HIS A 197 22.04 -11.06 2.26
N LEU A 198 21.18 -10.42 1.47
CA LEU A 198 20.30 -11.08 0.50
C LEU A 198 21.08 -11.91 -0.54
N ARG A 199 22.20 -11.37 -1.04
CA ARG A 199 23.07 -12.10 -1.98
C ARG A 199 23.58 -13.43 -1.43
N THR A 200 23.93 -13.45 -0.14
CA THR A 200 24.51 -14.64 0.51
C THR A 200 23.47 -15.56 1.15
N ALA A 201 22.25 -15.08 1.32
CA ALA A 201 21.18 -15.87 1.91
C ALA A 201 20.71 -16.97 0.94
N ASP A 202 20.30 -18.08 1.54
CA ASP A 202 19.63 -19.17 0.83
C ASP A 202 18.19 -18.76 0.56
N ALA A 203 17.82 -18.69 -0.72
CA ALA A 203 16.49 -18.27 -1.15
C ALA A 203 15.55 -19.46 -1.04
N GLY A 204 15.03 -19.71 0.17
CA GLY A 204 14.09 -20.79 0.41
C GLY A 204 12.77 -20.62 -0.33
N GLU A 205 12.00 -21.72 -0.44
CA GLU A 205 10.68 -21.69 -1.09
C GLU A 205 9.71 -20.69 -0.44
N GLU A 206 9.91 -20.38 0.85
CA GLU A 206 9.10 -19.45 1.64
C GLU A 206 9.37 -17.96 1.35
N TRP A 207 10.41 -17.63 0.58
CA TRP A 207 10.68 -16.24 0.24
C TRP A 207 9.60 -15.66 -0.65
N ALA A 208 9.08 -14.50 -0.22
CA ALA A 208 8.23 -13.66 -1.03
C ALA A 208 8.90 -13.40 -2.39
N PRO A 209 8.15 -13.46 -3.50
CA PRO A 209 8.73 -13.32 -4.82
C PRO A 209 9.51 -12.01 -5.04
N GLU A 210 9.07 -10.91 -4.42
CA GLU A 210 9.76 -9.62 -4.43
C GLU A 210 11.19 -9.74 -3.91
N LEU A 211 11.41 -10.55 -2.87
CA LEU A 211 12.73 -10.80 -2.31
C LEU A 211 13.60 -11.63 -3.25
N ARG A 212 13.01 -12.58 -3.97
CA ARG A 212 13.74 -13.38 -4.96
C ARG A 212 14.19 -12.50 -6.14
N VAL A 213 13.31 -11.64 -6.63
CA VAL A 213 13.64 -10.67 -7.69
C VAL A 213 14.68 -9.69 -7.18
N LEU A 214 14.49 -9.11 -5.99
CA LEU A 214 15.44 -8.18 -5.39
C LEU A 214 16.81 -8.82 -5.25
N ARG A 215 16.90 -10.04 -4.70
CA ARG A 215 18.14 -10.81 -4.58
C ARG A 215 18.81 -11.05 -5.93
N ALA A 216 18.04 -11.51 -6.94
CA ALA A 216 18.59 -11.76 -8.27
C ALA A 216 19.15 -10.47 -8.90
N LEU A 217 18.55 -9.31 -8.64
CA LEU A 217 19.01 -8.06 -9.22
C LEU A 217 20.24 -7.44 -8.54
N ILE A 218 20.75 -8.03 -7.45
CA ILE A 218 21.98 -7.59 -6.76
C ILE A 218 23.18 -8.10 -7.56
N ALA A 219 24.08 -7.21 -7.99
CA ALA A 219 25.27 -7.66 -8.69
C ALA A 219 26.25 -8.39 -7.75
N PRO A 220 27.09 -9.32 -8.26
CA PRO A 220 28.01 -10.10 -7.44
C PRO A 220 29.00 -9.29 -6.58
N ASP A 221 29.28 -8.04 -6.97
CA ASP A 221 30.21 -7.11 -6.33
C ASP A 221 29.51 -5.90 -5.68
N GLU A 222 28.17 -5.85 -5.68
CA GLU A 222 27.41 -4.74 -5.10
C GLU A 222 27.05 -4.95 -3.63
N ASP A 223 27.27 -3.93 -2.81
CA ASP A 223 26.96 -3.99 -1.39
C ASP A 223 25.85 -3.00 -0.98
N THR A 224 25.28 -2.26 -1.91
CA THR A 224 24.26 -1.23 -1.65
C THR A 224 22.99 -1.47 -2.45
N LEU A 225 21.83 -1.15 -1.88
CA LEU A 225 20.53 -1.38 -2.52
C LEU A 225 20.21 -0.44 -3.70
N GLY A 226 20.83 0.74 -3.79
CA GLY A 226 20.50 1.76 -4.79
C GLY A 226 20.49 1.24 -6.24
N PRO A 227 21.62 0.73 -6.75
CA PRO A 227 21.68 0.14 -8.09
C PRO A 227 20.72 -1.05 -8.28
N THR A 228 20.52 -1.88 -7.25
CA THR A 228 19.58 -2.99 -7.28
C THR A 228 18.14 -2.52 -7.47
N LEU A 229 17.71 -1.50 -6.73
CA LEU A 229 16.36 -0.94 -6.84
C LEU A 229 16.15 -0.22 -8.18
N ASP A 230 17.19 0.41 -8.74
CA ASP A 230 17.14 0.94 -10.12
C ASP A 230 16.93 -0.17 -11.17
N ARG A 231 17.60 -1.32 -11.01
CA ARG A 231 17.32 -2.49 -11.85
C ARG A 231 15.92 -3.04 -11.60
N CYS A 232 15.46 -3.04 -10.36
CA CYS A 232 14.11 -3.50 -9.99
C CYS A 232 13.04 -2.65 -10.67
N ASN A 233 13.25 -1.33 -10.78
CA ASN A 233 12.42 -0.46 -11.59
C ASN A 233 12.36 -0.84 -13.09
N ARG A 234 13.27 -1.66 -13.60
CA ARG A 234 13.22 -2.17 -14.98
C ARG A 234 12.67 -3.59 -15.07
N TRP A 235 12.30 -4.20 -13.95
CA TRP A 235 11.63 -5.50 -13.94
C TRP A 235 10.30 -5.44 -14.70
N PRO A 236 10.00 -6.34 -15.64
CA PRO A 236 8.88 -6.17 -16.58
C PRO A 236 7.50 -6.06 -15.92
N GLY A 237 7.35 -6.54 -14.69
CA GLY A 237 6.19 -6.33 -13.85
C GLY A 237 5.97 -7.49 -12.88
N PHE A 238 5.07 -7.27 -11.93
CA PHE A 238 4.55 -8.29 -11.01
C PHE A 238 3.08 -8.62 -11.31
N ASN A 239 2.58 -8.30 -12.52
CA ASN A 239 1.14 -8.18 -12.81
C ASN A 239 0.41 -9.48 -13.20
N LEU A 240 -0.93 -9.37 -13.17
CA LEU A 240 -1.97 -10.42 -13.11
C LEU A 240 -2.00 -11.45 -14.26
N ASN A 241 -1.44 -11.14 -15.43
CA ASN A 241 -1.77 -11.87 -16.67
C ASN A 241 -0.67 -12.82 -17.20
N ALA A 242 0.44 -12.94 -16.49
CA ALA A 242 1.46 -13.95 -16.74
C ALA A 242 1.90 -14.49 -15.38
N GLY A 243 2.08 -15.81 -15.24
CA GLY A 243 2.67 -16.37 -14.02
C GLY A 243 3.90 -15.53 -13.65
N PRO A 244 3.92 -14.76 -12.54
CA PRO A 244 4.70 -13.51 -12.51
C PRO A 244 6.22 -13.72 -12.42
N TRP A 245 6.66 -14.97 -12.39
CA TRP A 245 7.97 -15.33 -11.94
C TRP A 245 8.73 -15.90 -13.12
N ALA A 246 9.74 -15.17 -13.55
CA ALA A 246 10.81 -15.84 -14.27
C ALA A 246 11.27 -17.03 -13.41
N ASP A 247 11.42 -18.18 -14.04
CA ASP A 247 12.08 -19.35 -13.47
C ASP A 247 13.53 -18.97 -13.15
N LEU A 248 13.71 -18.31 -12.00
CA LEU A 248 14.96 -17.79 -11.51
C LEU A 248 15.67 -18.94 -10.80
N PRO A 249 16.89 -19.30 -11.20
CA PRO A 249 17.69 -20.28 -10.49
C PRO A 249 17.90 -19.91 -9.01
N ASP A 250 18.05 -20.90 -8.14
CA ASP A 250 18.35 -20.65 -6.72
C ASP A 250 19.76 -20.05 -6.51
N GLU A 251 20.73 -20.49 -7.33
CA GLU A 251 22.11 -20.02 -7.30
C GLU A 251 22.19 -18.55 -7.73
N HIS A 252 22.74 -17.70 -6.85
CA HIS A 252 22.70 -16.25 -7.00
C HIS A 252 23.27 -15.74 -8.33
N VAL A 253 24.43 -16.23 -8.77
CA VAL A 253 25.08 -15.73 -9.99
C VAL A 253 24.27 -16.08 -11.23
N ALA A 254 23.71 -17.28 -11.29
CA ALA A 254 22.79 -17.71 -12.34
C ALA A 254 21.48 -16.90 -12.31
N ALA A 255 20.90 -16.69 -11.12
CA ALA A 255 19.73 -15.84 -10.92
C ALA A 255 19.98 -14.42 -11.44
N HIS A 256 21.13 -13.84 -11.10
CA HIS A 256 21.50 -12.50 -11.51
C HIS A 256 21.63 -12.37 -13.02
N ARG A 257 22.35 -13.30 -13.65
CA ARG A 257 22.45 -13.32 -15.13
C ARG A 257 21.08 -13.38 -15.77
N ARG A 258 20.20 -14.26 -15.28
CA ARG A 258 18.85 -14.42 -15.82
C ARG A 258 18.02 -13.15 -15.64
N ALA A 259 18.09 -12.53 -14.47
CA ALA A 259 17.37 -11.30 -14.17
C ALA A 259 17.85 -10.13 -15.06
N VAL A 260 19.16 -10.03 -15.32
CA VAL A 260 19.73 -9.04 -16.26
C VAL A 260 19.21 -9.26 -17.69
N GLU A 261 19.19 -10.50 -18.18
CA GLU A 261 18.63 -10.81 -19.51
C GLU A 261 17.17 -10.37 -19.65
N ILE A 262 16.36 -10.54 -18.59
CA ILE A 262 14.95 -10.16 -18.57
C ILE A 262 14.78 -8.65 -18.64
N ILE A 263 15.51 -7.88 -17.83
CA ILE A 263 15.39 -6.41 -17.85
C ILE A 263 16.00 -5.80 -19.12
N GLU A 264 16.99 -6.45 -19.74
CA GLU A 264 17.58 -6.02 -21.02
C GLU A 264 16.67 -6.30 -22.21
N ALA A 265 15.85 -7.36 -22.15
CA ALA A 265 14.81 -7.60 -23.16
C ALA A 265 13.78 -6.46 -23.19
N GLY A 266 13.52 -5.81 -22.05
CA GLY A 266 12.71 -4.59 -21.96
C GLY A 266 11.26 -4.77 -22.40
N GLU A 267 10.73 -5.99 -22.30
CA GLU A 267 9.36 -6.32 -22.69
C GLU A 267 8.39 -5.89 -21.58
N TYR A 268 7.75 -4.75 -21.78
CA TYR A 268 6.79 -4.18 -20.84
C TYR A 268 5.35 -4.38 -21.33
N THR A 269 4.45 -4.73 -20.42
CA THR A 269 3.01 -4.84 -20.68
C THR A 269 2.27 -3.61 -20.17
N ASP A 270 1.01 -3.44 -20.61
CA ASP A 270 0.08 -2.42 -20.09
C ASP A 270 0.63 -0.98 -20.07
N HIS A 271 1.40 -0.60 -21.09
CA HIS A 271 2.02 0.73 -21.18
C HIS A 271 2.87 1.13 -19.95
N ARG A 272 3.46 0.14 -19.28
CA ARG A 272 4.40 0.35 -18.18
C ARG A 272 5.58 1.23 -18.63
N ARG A 273 5.87 2.26 -17.81
CA ARG A 273 6.85 3.30 -18.07
C ARG A 273 7.84 3.41 -16.89
N PRO A 274 8.99 2.71 -16.93
CA PRO A 274 9.99 2.77 -15.85
C PRO A 274 10.45 4.19 -15.48
N GLN A 275 10.44 5.12 -16.44
CA GLN A 275 10.79 6.51 -16.21
C GLN A 275 9.79 7.29 -15.35
N ASP A 276 8.56 6.79 -15.20
CA ASP A 276 7.51 7.39 -14.39
C ASP A 276 7.57 6.89 -12.93
N SER A 277 8.33 5.82 -12.66
CA SER A 277 8.57 5.31 -11.32
C SER A 277 9.44 6.25 -10.48
N LEU A 278 9.26 6.20 -9.15
CA LEU A 278 9.99 7.02 -8.20
C LEU A 278 10.86 6.13 -7.30
N LEU A 279 12.13 6.50 -7.13
CA LEU A 279 13.08 5.81 -6.28
C LEU A 279 13.77 6.81 -5.35
N GLN A 280 13.78 6.51 -4.05
CA GLN A 280 14.61 7.19 -3.08
C GLN A 280 15.33 6.20 -2.19
N VAL A 281 16.63 6.40 -2.00
CA VAL A 281 17.47 5.56 -1.16
C VAL A 281 18.29 6.44 -0.23
N GLY A 282 18.01 6.34 1.06
CA GLY A 282 18.78 6.91 2.15
C GLY A 282 19.48 5.81 2.97
N ASP A 283 20.13 6.22 4.05
CA ASP A 283 20.92 5.31 4.91
C ASP A 283 20.03 4.33 5.69
N HIS A 284 18.82 4.75 6.05
CA HIS A 284 17.91 3.99 6.92
C HIS A 284 16.51 3.78 6.34
N LEU A 285 16.22 4.35 5.16
CA LEU A 285 15.00 4.13 4.39
C LEU A 285 15.33 4.06 2.90
N ALA A 286 14.87 3.02 2.23
CA ALA A 286 14.79 2.92 0.79
C ALA A 286 13.34 2.67 0.38
N GLN A 287 12.88 3.37 -0.66
CA GLN A 287 11.50 3.31 -1.12
C GLN A 287 11.43 3.40 -2.65
N LEU A 288 10.60 2.55 -3.23
CA LEU A 288 10.35 2.45 -4.67
C LEU A 288 8.84 2.48 -4.91
N ALA A 289 8.36 3.46 -5.68
CA ALA A 289 7.04 3.45 -6.27
C ALA A 289 7.19 3.07 -7.75
N MET A 290 6.98 1.80 -8.06
CA MET A 290 7.13 1.26 -9.41
C MET A 290 5.85 1.49 -10.22
N HIS A 291 5.96 2.19 -11.34
CA HIS A 291 4.87 2.28 -12.31
C HIS A 291 4.65 0.90 -12.95
N CYS A 292 3.43 0.39 -12.86
CA CYS A 292 3.04 -0.95 -13.32
C CYS A 292 2.26 -0.94 -14.63
N GLY A 293 1.68 0.19 -15.01
CA GLY A 293 0.91 0.33 -16.25
C GLY A 293 -0.25 1.31 -16.11
N ASP A 294 -0.93 1.56 -17.22
CA ASP A 294 -2.10 2.46 -17.23
C ASP A 294 -3.28 1.82 -16.48
N SER A 295 -3.38 0.48 -16.47
CA SER A 295 -4.45 -0.27 -15.82
C SER A 295 -4.15 -0.64 -14.37
N PHE A 296 -2.94 -0.41 -13.88
CA PHE A 296 -2.55 -0.81 -12.51
C PHE A 296 -1.78 0.26 -11.73
N GLY A 297 -1.52 1.43 -12.31
CA GLY A 297 -0.87 2.56 -11.66
C GLY A 297 0.48 2.21 -11.03
N TYR A 298 0.59 2.21 -9.69
CA TYR A 298 1.84 2.00 -8.98
C TYR A 298 1.80 0.86 -7.94
N GLN A 299 2.96 0.22 -7.71
CA GLN A 299 3.23 -0.64 -6.55
C GLN A 299 4.33 -0.04 -5.68
N GLN A 300 4.23 -0.18 -4.37
CA GLN A 300 5.19 0.44 -3.44
C GLN A 300 5.98 -0.58 -2.63
N TRP A 301 7.29 -0.42 -2.64
CA TRP A 301 8.20 -1.18 -1.78
C TRP A 301 8.88 -0.23 -0.81
N TYR A 302 8.91 -0.61 0.46
CA TYR A 302 9.60 0.12 1.52
C TYR A 302 10.54 -0.83 2.25
N LEU A 303 11.79 -0.42 2.38
CA LEU A 303 12.83 -1.10 3.14
C LEU A 303 13.37 -0.11 4.17
N PHE A 304 13.20 -0.38 5.46
CA PHE A 304 13.66 0.53 6.51
C PHE A 304 14.17 -0.24 7.72
N ASP A 305 15.13 0.31 8.44
CA ASP A 305 15.65 -0.34 9.64
C ASP A 305 15.06 0.23 10.93
N THR A 306 15.41 -0.41 12.05
CA THR A 306 15.00 0.00 13.41
C THR A 306 15.40 1.44 13.75
N THR A 307 16.44 2.01 13.13
CA THR A 307 16.86 3.40 13.39
C THR A 307 15.86 4.38 12.78
N TRP A 308 15.45 4.16 11.53
CA TRP A 308 14.37 4.95 10.93
C TRP A 308 13.06 4.73 11.67
N ALA A 309 12.71 3.47 11.95
CA ALA A 309 11.47 3.12 12.63
C ALA A 309 11.37 3.73 14.03
N ALA A 310 12.46 3.78 14.80
CA ALA A 310 12.47 4.43 16.12
C ALA A 310 12.43 5.97 16.04
N THR A 311 12.79 6.55 14.89
CA THR A 311 12.68 7.99 14.64
C THR A 311 11.28 8.40 14.18
N GLN A 312 10.61 7.52 13.43
CA GLN A 312 9.26 7.70 12.89
C GLN A 312 8.31 6.58 13.36
N PRO A 313 8.12 6.37 14.68
CA PRO A 313 7.47 5.17 15.21
C PRO A 313 6.03 5.00 14.75
N ASP A 314 5.28 6.09 14.63
CA ASP A 314 3.88 6.04 14.21
C ASP A 314 3.76 5.68 12.73
N LEU A 315 4.63 6.25 11.89
CA LEU A 315 4.65 5.96 10.45
C LEU A 315 5.09 4.51 10.20
N ALA A 316 6.11 4.03 10.91
CA ALA A 316 6.60 2.66 10.78
C ALA A 316 5.54 1.62 11.17
N ARG A 317 4.89 1.79 12.34
CA ARG A 317 3.80 0.90 12.77
C ARG A 317 2.61 0.95 11.82
N SER A 318 2.20 2.16 11.42
CA SER A 318 1.07 2.34 10.51
C SER A 318 1.34 1.69 9.16
N LEU A 319 2.56 1.80 8.62
CA LEU A 319 2.96 1.16 7.37
C LEU A 319 2.97 -0.37 7.47
N LEU A 320 3.54 -0.93 8.54
CA LEU A 320 3.52 -2.38 8.79
C LEU A 320 2.09 -2.92 8.94
N ARG A 321 1.21 -2.15 9.59
CA ARG A 321 -0.20 -2.50 9.75
C ARG A 321 -0.98 -2.39 8.44
N TYR A 322 -0.73 -1.35 7.64
CA TYR A 322 -1.33 -1.15 6.32
C TYR A 322 -1.06 -2.30 5.35
N ALA A 323 0.11 -2.94 5.50
CA ALA A 323 0.47 -4.14 4.75
C ALA A 323 -0.20 -5.43 5.26
N ASN A 324 -0.59 -5.49 6.55
CA ASN A 324 -1.21 -6.67 7.14
C ASN A 324 -2.73 -6.67 7.09
N HIS A 325 -3.37 -5.51 6.92
CA HIS A 325 -4.83 -5.43 6.89
C HIS A 325 -5.34 -4.32 5.98
N TRP A 326 -6.52 -4.52 5.39
CA TRP A 326 -7.18 -3.49 4.58
C TRP A 326 -7.66 -2.31 5.44
N ASP A 327 -8.11 -2.59 6.67
CA ASP A 327 -8.59 -1.63 7.67
C ASP A 327 -7.59 -1.52 8.84
N PRO A 328 -6.75 -0.47 8.91
CA PRO A 328 -5.75 -0.32 9.99
C PRO A 328 -6.35 -0.11 11.39
N LEU A 329 -7.66 0.11 11.50
CA LEU A 329 -8.34 0.23 12.79
C LEU A 329 -8.93 -1.09 13.29
N ASP A 330 -8.86 -2.17 12.51
CA ASP A 330 -9.20 -3.50 13.01
C ASP A 330 -8.15 -3.99 14.01
N GLU A 331 -8.56 -4.84 14.95
CA GLU A 331 -7.68 -5.36 16.01
C GLU A 331 -6.68 -6.41 15.51
#